data_AF-A0A1F5GDY2-F1
#
_entry.id   AF-A0A1F5GDY2-F1
#
_cell.length_a   1.000
_cell.length_b   1.000
_cell.length_c   1.000
_cell.angle_alpha   90.00
_cell.angle_beta   90.00
_cell.angle_gamma   90.00
#
_symmetry.space_group_name_H-M   'P 1'
#
loop_
_entity.id
_entity.type
_entity.pdbx_description
1 polymer ?
#
loop_
_entity_poly.entity_id
_entity_poly.type
_entity_poly.pdbx_seq_one_letter_code
_entity_poly.pdbx_strand_id
1 'polypeptide(L)'
;MQIDNNCPIVVGDNSGMPSNNWTWIDYKEGSDANKITVSLTSGSHSLKLIGREPGVKLDRVILSIDINCTPQDKGDNCLAASPSPSPTSPPSPSPTSPPISVDTDGDSFTDSVEIYLGTDLNRACSATTNANDEPIDSWPPDFNDDRTVNIIDVLFFGDKVTKKVSDDPSLKRYDFDANGTINIIDVQYMQPYMTKTCSP
;
A
#
# COMPACT_ATOMS: atom_id res chain seq x y z
N MET A 1 14.29 4.06 -21.57
CA MET A 1 13.61 4.38 -20.29
C MET A 1 14.59 5.08 -19.38
N GLN A 2 14.18 6.11 -18.66
CA GLN A 2 15.02 6.80 -17.68
C GLN A 2 14.24 6.89 -16.37
N ILE A 3 14.92 6.60 -15.26
CA ILE A 3 14.37 6.76 -13.91
C ILE A 3 15.14 7.89 -13.25
N ASP A 4 14.40 8.89 -12.80
CA ASP A 4 14.93 10.16 -12.31
C ASP A 4 15.92 10.77 -13.30
N ASN A 5 17.07 11.23 -12.79
CA ASN A 5 18.14 11.79 -13.58
C ASN A 5 19.28 10.78 -13.84
N ASN A 6 19.02 9.48 -13.63
CA ASN A 6 20.01 8.44 -13.89
C ASN A 6 20.23 8.22 -15.39
N CYS A 7 21.27 7.46 -15.74
CA CYS A 7 21.55 7.10 -17.12
C CYS A 7 20.35 6.36 -17.76
N PRO A 8 19.92 6.75 -18.97
CA PRO A 8 18.85 6.04 -19.66
C PRO A 8 19.19 4.57 -19.94
N ILE A 9 18.24 3.69 -19.63
CA ILE A 9 18.27 2.26 -19.94
C ILE A 9 17.67 2.06 -21.33
N VAL A 10 18.41 1.36 -22.20
CA VAL A 10 17.90 0.86 -23.47
C VAL A 10 17.05 -0.37 -23.18
N VAL A 11 15.73 -0.24 -23.28
CA VAL A 11 14.78 -1.34 -23.07
C VAL A 11 14.62 -2.14 -24.35
N GLY A 12 14.73 -3.47 -24.28
CA GLY A 12 14.62 -4.34 -25.44
C GLY A 12 15.90 -4.35 -26.29
N ASP A 13 15.74 -4.12 -27.60
CA ASP A 13 16.82 -4.05 -28.60
C ASP A 13 17.43 -5.40 -29.03
N ASN A 14 16.72 -6.50 -28.79
CA ASN A 14 17.18 -7.81 -29.26
C ASN A 14 16.87 -7.94 -30.76
N SER A 15 17.85 -8.40 -31.56
CA SER A 15 17.68 -8.61 -33.00
C SER A 15 16.58 -9.61 -33.37
N GLY A 16 16.20 -10.49 -32.45
CA GLY A 16 15.10 -11.46 -32.61
C GLY A 16 13.71 -10.93 -32.24
N MET A 17 13.56 -9.66 -31.88
CA MET A 17 12.27 -9.11 -31.47
C MET A 17 11.28 -9.08 -32.65
N PRO A 18 10.05 -9.61 -32.49
CA PRO A 18 9.07 -9.59 -33.57
C PRO A 18 8.59 -8.16 -33.84
N SER A 19 8.49 -7.80 -35.12
CA SER A 19 7.88 -6.54 -35.55
C SER A 19 6.35 -6.66 -35.60
N ASN A 20 5.65 -5.55 -35.41
CA ASN A 20 4.18 -5.44 -35.50
C ASN A 20 3.38 -6.37 -34.56
N ASN A 21 4.00 -6.87 -33.49
CA ASN A 21 3.34 -7.68 -32.47
C ASN A 21 3.53 -7.03 -31.09
N TRP A 22 2.45 -6.95 -30.31
CA TRP A 22 2.56 -6.55 -28.91
C TRP A 22 3.35 -7.60 -28.15
N THR A 23 4.46 -7.18 -27.54
CA THR A 23 5.40 -8.07 -26.87
C THR A 23 5.76 -7.49 -25.51
N TRP A 24 5.70 -8.31 -24.47
CA TRP A 24 6.19 -7.97 -23.14
C TRP A 24 7.72 -8.01 -23.14
N ILE A 25 8.35 -6.92 -22.67
CA ILE A 25 9.81 -6.77 -22.63
C ILE A 25 10.24 -6.42 -21.21
N ASP A 26 11.14 -7.21 -20.65
CA ASP A 26 11.69 -7.07 -19.30
C ASP A 26 13.23 -6.99 -19.28
N TYR A 27 13.86 -6.88 -20.45
CA TYR A 27 15.31 -6.92 -20.61
C TYR A 27 15.87 -5.66 -21.27
N LYS A 28 17.19 -5.47 -21.18
CA LYS A 28 17.91 -4.31 -21.70
C LYS A 28 19.08 -4.69 -22.60
N GLU A 29 19.51 -3.72 -23.39
CA GLU A 29 20.77 -3.77 -24.17
C GLU A 29 20.85 -4.99 -25.11
N GLY A 30 19.71 -5.39 -25.66
CA GLY A 30 19.61 -6.42 -26.70
C GLY A 30 19.77 -7.86 -26.24
N SER A 31 19.85 -8.11 -24.93
CA SER A 31 20.03 -9.45 -24.35
C SER A 31 18.90 -9.79 -23.39
N ASP A 32 18.22 -10.91 -23.61
CA ASP A 32 17.15 -11.44 -22.74
C ASP A 32 17.65 -11.86 -21.35
N ALA A 33 18.95 -12.16 -21.23
CA ALA A 33 19.62 -12.42 -19.95
C ALA A 33 19.78 -11.16 -19.10
N ASN A 34 19.79 -9.97 -19.70
CA ASN A 34 19.99 -8.71 -19.00
C ASN A 34 18.66 -8.12 -18.55
N LYS A 35 18.10 -8.62 -17.45
CA LYS A 35 16.83 -8.12 -16.90
C LYS A 35 16.94 -6.68 -16.40
N ILE A 36 15.83 -5.94 -16.50
CA ILE A 36 15.71 -4.58 -15.97
C ILE A 36 15.31 -4.67 -14.50
N THR A 37 16.30 -4.52 -13.62
CA THR A 37 16.11 -4.41 -12.18
C THR A 37 16.67 -3.08 -11.70
N VAL A 38 15.95 -2.41 -10.79
CA VAL A 38 16.29 -1.07 -10.30
C VAL A 38 16.02 -1.03 -8.81
N SER A 39 17.02 -0.63 -8.04
CA SER A 39 16.86 -0.37 -6.61
C SER A 39 16.46 1.09 -6.43
N LEU A 40 15.30 1.32 -5.83
CA LEU A 40 14.78 2.65 -5.53
C LEU A 40 14.85 2.89 -4.02
N THR A 41 15.09 4.13 -3.64
CA THR A 41 14.96 4.57 -2.25
C THR A 41 13.50 4.87 -1.94
N SER A 42 13.14 4.99 -0.66
CA SER A 42 11.82 5.51 -0.30
C SER A 42 11.65 6.94 -0.81
N GLY A 43 10.52 7.23 -1.46
CA GLY A 43 10.18 8.57 -1.94
C GLY A 43 9.57 8.58 -3.33
N SER A 44 9.42 9.78 -3.88
CA SER A 44 8.87 9.98 -5.22
C SER A 44 9.95 9.82 -6.28
N HIS A 45 9.69 8.97 -7.27
CA HIS A 45 10.55 8.75 -8.43
C HIS A 45 9.81 9.13 -9.72
N SER A 46 10.57 9.55 -10.73
CA SER A 46 10.04 9.89 -12.05
C SER A 46 10.47 8.88 -13.09
N LEU A 47 9.50 8.39 -13.88
CA LEU A 47 9.75 7.47 -14.98
C LEU A 47 9.54 8.20 -16.30
N LYS A 48 10.60 8.30 -17.12
CA LYS A 48 10.55 8.87 -18.45
C LYS A 48 10.73 7.78 -19.50
N LEU A 49 9.74 7.65 -20.39
CA LEU A 49 9.71 6.68 -21.47
C LEU A 49 9.89 7.42 -22.79
N ILE A 50 10.87 6.98 -23.58
CA ILE A 50 11.28 7.63 -24.83
C ILE A 50 11.41 6.53 -25.87
N GLY A 51 10.63 6.63 -26.96
CA GLY A 51 10.75 5.72 -28.10
C GLY A 51 12.04 6.01 -28.86
N ARG A 52 12.89 4.99 -29.04
CA ARG A 52 14.18 5.14 -29.72
C ARG A 52 14.06 4.94 -31.24
N GLU A 53 13.20 4.02 -31.68
CA GLU A 53 13.00 3.68 -33.08
C GLU A 53 11.69 4.28 -33.64
N PRO A 54 11.62 4.59 -34.95
CA PRO A 54 10.39 5.04 -35.58
C PRO A 54 9.27 4.01 -35.42
N GLY A 55 8.07 4.49 -35.05
CA GLY A 55 6.87 3.65 -34.97
C GLY A 55 6.73 2.81 -33.70
N VAL A 56 7.65 2.90 -32.74
CA VAL A 56 7.48 2.28 -31.41
C VAL A 56 6.23 2.81 -30.74
N LYS A 57 5.39 1.89 -30.26
CA LYS A 57 4.20 2.19 -29.47
C LYS A 57 4.36 1.57 -28.08
N LEU A 58 3.77 2.23 -27.09
CA LEU A 58 3.69 1.75 -25.72
C LEU A 58 2.21 1.64 -25.36
N ASP A 59 1.82 0.52 -24.77
CA ASP A 59 0.46 0.29 -24.25
C ASP A 59 0.46 0.27 -22.72
N ARG A 60 1.27 -0.61 -22.11
CA ARG A 60 1.29 -0.81 -20.66
C ARG A 60 2.70 -0.88 -20.09
N VAL A 61 2.83 -0.41 -18.85
CA VAL A 61 4.03 -0.53 -18.02
C VAL A 61 3.62 -1.18 -16.71
N ILE A 62 4.35 -2.22 -16.29
CA ILE A 62 4.18 -2.89 -15.01
C ILE A 62 5.46 -2.69 -14.22
N LEU A 63 5.34 -2.17 -13.00
CA LEU A 63 6.40 -2.10 -12.02
C LEU A 63 6.10 -3.18 -10.97
N SER A 64 6.96 -4.20 -10.89
CA SER A 64 6.76 -5.34 -9.99
C SER A 64 8.00 -5.61 -9.17
N ILE A 65 7.79 -6.06 -7.93
CA ILE A 65 8.84 -6.61 -7.07
C ILE A 65 9.10 -8.10 -7.37
N ASP A 66 8.17 -8.77 -8.06
CA ASP A 66 8.34 -10.14 -8.52
C ASP A 66 9.10 -10.13 -9.85
N ILE A 67 10.42 -10.29 -9.75
CA ILE A 67 11.34 -10.33 -10.88
C ILE A 67 11.16 -11.56 -11.79
N ASN A 68 10.37 -12.56 -11.36
CA ASN A 68 10.13 -13.77 -12.13
C ASN A 68 8.75 -13.77 -12.81
N CYS A 69 7.93 -12.75 -12.59
CA CYS A 69 6.63 -12.70 -13.21
C CYS A 69 6.71 -12.40 -14.70
N THR A 70 6.20 -13.31 -15.52
CA THR A 70 6.06 -13.13 -16.97
C THR A 70 4.64 -12.66 -17.30
N PRO A 71 4.44 -11.42 -17.78
CA PRO A 71 3.10 -10.92 -18.04
C PRO A 71 2.40 -11.69 -19.18
N GLN A 72 1.11 -11.97 -19.00
CA GLN A 72 0.26 -12.65 -19.98
C GLN A 72 -0.93 -11.78 -20.36
N ASP A 73 -1.29 -11.75 -21.64
CA ASP A 73 -2.32 -10.86 -22.19
C ASP A 73 -2.11 -9.40 -21.74
N LYS A 74 -3.00 -8.90 -20.88
CA LYS A 74 -2.96 -7.57 -20.29
C LYS A 74 -1.90 -7.45 -19.17
N GLY A 75 -1.33 -8.54 -18.71
CA GLY A 75 -0.32 -8.56 -17.64
C GLY A 75 -0.91 -8.46 -16.24
N ASP A 76 -2.21 -8.69 -16.09
CA ASP A 76 -2.91 -8.65 -14.81
C ASP A 76 -2.40 -9.73 -13.84
N ASN A 77 -1.75 -10.79 -14.34
CA ASN A 77 -1.07 -11.81 -13.55
C ASN A 77 0.22 -11.33 -12.88
N CYS A 78 0.79 -10.21 -13.34
CA CYS A 78 1.99 -9.57 -12.78
C CYS A 78 1.70 -8.26 -12.07
N LEU A 79 0.44 -7.83 -12.08
CA LEU A 79 -0.05 -6.99 -11.01
C LEU A 79 -0.06 -7.90 -9.80
N ALA A 80 0.75 -7.57 -8.80
CA ALA A 80 0.70 -8.30 -7.53
C ALA A 80 -0.78 -8.48 -7.18
N ALA A 81 -1.23 -9.72 -7.05
CA ALA A 81 -2.41 -9.93 -6.24
C ALA A 81 -2.13 -9.18 -4.95
N SER A 82 -2.97 -8.19 -4.59
CA SER A 82 -3.20 -7.94 -3.17
C SER A 82 -3.33 -9.33 -2.56
N PRO A 83 -2.57 -9.71 -1.52
CA PRO A 83 -2.50 -11.09 -1.07
C PRO A 83 -3.93 -11.60 -0.85
N SER A 84 -4.43 -12.40 -1.79
CA SER A 84 -5.61 -13.21 -1.62
C SER A 84 -5.09 -14.57 -1.16
N PRO A 85 -5.69 -15.17 -0.13
CA PRO A 85 -5.01 -16.06 0.80
C PRO A 85 -4.50 -17.30 0.05
N SER A 86 -3.19 -17.54 0.12
CA SER A 86 -2.59 -18.79 -0.34
C SER A 86 -2.43 -19.75 0.87
N PRO A 87 -2.43 -21.08 0.64
CA PRO A 87 -2.93 -22.07 1.57
C PRO A 87 -2.01 -22.34 2.76
N THR A 88 -2.64 -22.73 3.86
CA THR A 88 -2.12 -23.28 5.11
C THR A 88 -0.76 -23.98 4.96
N SER A 89 0.28 -23.40 5.56
CA SER A 89 1.52 -24.11 5.94
C SER A 89 2.02 -23.60 7.32
N PRO A 90 2.75 -24.46 8.06
CA PRO A 90 2.61 -24.67 9.52
C PRO A 90 3.18 -23.53 10.39
N PRO A 91 2.77 -23.44 11.68
CA PRO A 91 3.03 -22.29 12.52
C PRO A 91 4.53 -22.18 12.82
N SER A 92 5.09 -21.01 12.57
CA SER A 92 6.44 -20.60 13.00
C SER A 92 6.32 -19.21 13.61
N PRO A 93 7.02 -18.93 14.72
CA PRO A 93 6.43 -18.31 15.89
C PRO A 93 6.04 -16.86 15.63
N SER A 94 4.74 -16.62 15.83
CA SER A 94 4.14 -15.33 16.12
C SER A 94 4.99 -14.58 17.15
N PRO A 95 5.26 -13.27 16.97
CA PRO A 95 5.66 -12.45 18.10
C PRO A 95 4.51 -12.51 19.10
N THR A 96 4.83 -12.92 20.33
CA THR A 96 3.93 -13.05 21.48
C THR A 96 2.81 -11.99 21.50
N SER A 97 1.67 -12.32 20.91
CA SER A 97 0.41 -11.62 21.17
C SER A 97 -0.05 -12.00 22.58
N PRO A 98 -0.33 -11.03 23.48
CA PRO A 98 -1.31 -11.29 24.53
C PRO A 98 -2.64 -11.64 23.83
N PRO A 99 -3.53 -12.45 24.42
CA PRO A 99 -4.76 -12.84 23.75
C PRO A 99 -5.57 -11.54 23.47
N ILE A 100 -6.38 -11.43 22.41
CA ILE A 100 -7.78 -11.86 22.38
C ILE A 100 -8.34 -11.37 21.01
N SER A 101 -8.93 -12.23 20.18
CA SER A 101 -9.65 -11.87 18.93
C SER A 101 -11.03 -11.24 19.20
N VAL A 102 -11.14 -10.48 20.29
CA VAL A 102 -12.39 -9.83 20.70
C VAL A 102 -12.37 -8.45 20.07
N ASP A 103 -13.53 -8.15 19.55
CA ASP A 103 -13.95 -6.88 18.99
C ASP A 103 -15.22 -6.59 19.80
N THR A 104 -15.05 -5.85 20.90
CA THR A 104 -16.06 -5.69 21.94
C THR A 104 -17.24 -4.84 21.44
N ASP A 105 -17.01 -3.92 20.51
CA ASP A 105 -18.01 -3.01 19.97
C ASP A 105 -18.51 -3.38 18.55
N GLY A 106 -17.85 -4.33 17.89
CA GLY A 106 -18.24 -4.89 16.60
C GLY A 106 -17.88 -4.01 15.40
N ASP A 107 -16.93 -3.08 15.54
CA ASP A 107 -16.56 -2.12 14.49
C ASP A 107 -15.55 -2.67 13.46
N SER A 108 -15.15 -3.94 13.62
CA SER A 108 -14.14 -4.67 12.84
C SER A 108 -12.68 -4.34 13.19
N PHE A 109 -12.44 -3.64 14.30
CA PHE A 109 -11.15 -3.53 14.96
C PHE A 109 -11.17 -4.37 16.25
N THR A 110 -10.10 -5.14 16.48
CA THR A 110 -10.01 -5.89 17.75
C THR A 110 -9.62 -4.94 18.88
N ASP A 111 -10.05 -5.23 20.10
CA ASP A 111 -9.68 -4.47 21.31
C ASP A 111 -8.16 -4.24 21.42
N SER A 112 -7.36 -5.21 20.95
CA SER A 112 -5.89 -5.10 20.97
C SER A 112 -5.32 -4.05 20.01
N VAL A 113 -5.93 -3.91 18.84
CA VAL A 113 -5.58 -2.88 17.84
C VAL A 113 -6.05 -1.52 18.34
N GLU A 114 -7.24 -1.47 18.91
CA GLU A 114 -7.80 -0.24 19.47
C GLU A 114 -6.98 0.31 20.64
N ILE A 115 -6.58 -0.56 21.58
CA ILE A 115 -5.65 -0.20 22.66
C ILE A 115 -4.32 0.32 22.09
N TYR A 116 -3.85 -0.25 20.97
CA TYR A 116 -2.62 0.22 20.33
C TYR A 116 -2.79 1.61 19.72
N LEU A 117 -3.86 1.80 18.92
CA LEU A 117 -4.19 3.05 18.24
C LEU A 117 -4.63 4.16 19.21
N GLY A 118 -5.07 3.78 20.41
CA GLY A 118 -5.61 4.69 21.42
C GLY A 118 -7.07 5.04 21.19
N THR A 119 -7.88 4.08 20.74
CA THR A 119 -9.34 4.21 20.54
C THR A 119 -10.14 3.52 21.65
N ASP A 120 -11.45 3.79 21.73
CA ASP A 120 -12.34 3.20 22.75
C ASP A 120 -12.91 1.86 22.31
N LEU A 121 -12.38 0.79 22.91
CA LEU A 121 -12.78 -0.61 22.71
C LEU A 121 -14.26 -0.94 22.94
N ASN A 122 -15.07 -0.04 23.52
CA ASN A 122 -16.49 -0.28 23.76
C ASN A 122 -17.39 0.52 22.83
N ARG A 123 -16.84 1.28 21.89
CA ARG A 123 -17.59 2.28 21.13
C ARG A 123 -17.19 2.33 19.66
N ALA A 124 -18.04 1.73 18.84
CA ALA A 124 -17.89 1.71 17.38
C ALA A 124 -18.11 3.07 16.71
N CYS A 125 -18.55 4.10 17.45
CA CYS A 125 -18.93 5.40 16.91
C CYS A 125 -18.86 6.53 17.93
N SER A 126 -18.46 7.71 17.47
CA SER A 126 -18.40 8.96 18.24
C SER A 126 -19.78 9.37 18.78
N ALA A 127 -19.84 9.82 20.04
CA ALA A 127 -21.13 10.18 20.68
C ALA A 127 -21.78 11.41 20.05
N THR A 128 -20.94 12.34 19.61
CA THR A 128 -21.32 13.59 18.94
C THR A 128 -20.64 13.66 17.57
N THR A 129 -20.79 14.76 16.83
CA THR A 129 -20.02 15.00 15.59
C THR A 129 -18.97 16.10 15.79
N ASN A 130 -18.65 16.43 17.05
CA ASN A 130 -17.64 17.42 17.36
C ASN A 130 -16.32 16.68 17.53
N ALA A 131 -15.32 17.05 16.75
CA ALA A 131 -13.99 16.45 16.84
C ALA A 131 -13.41 16.55 18.26
N ASN A 132 -12.87 15.45 18.77
CA ASN A 132 -12.11 15.34 20.03
C ASN A 132 -12.88 15.86 21.26
N ASP A 133 -14.20 15.71 21.31
CA ASP A 133 -15.02 16.11 22.46
C ASP A 133 -15.20 14.99 23.51
N GLU A 134 -14.60 13.84 23.25
CA GLU A 134 -14.53 12.67 24.14
C GLU A 134 -13.11 12.45 24.69
N PRO A 135 -12.97 11.77 25.84
CA PRO A 135 -11.64 11.50 26.42
C PRO A 135 -10.77 10.57 25.58
N ILE A 136 -11.40 9.70 24.80
CA ILE A 136 -10.79 8.71 23.91
C ILE A 136 -11.68 8.63 22.67
N ASP A 137 -11.11 8.86 21.50
CA ASP A 137 -11.84 8.81 20.23
C ASP A 137 -12.32 7.37 19.95
N SER A 138 -13.55 7.27 19.48
CA SER A 138 -14.26 5.99 19.33
C SER A 138 -13.78 5.21 18.10
N TRP A 139 -14.15 5.64 16.89
CA TRP A 139 -13.99 4.82 15.68
C TRP A 139 -12.59 5.01 15.05
N PRO A 140 -11.74 3.98 14.93
CA PRO A 140 -10.35 4.14 14.49
C PRO A 140 -10.15 4.89 13.15
N PRO A 141 -10.92 4.60 12.07
CA PRO A 141 -10.73 5.25 10.77
C PRO A 141 -11.38 6.64 10.65
N ASP A 142 -12.23 7.06 11.58
CA ASP A 142 -12.84 8.39 11.58
C ASP A 142 -12.01 9.31 12.47
N PHE A 143 -11.24 10.21 11.87
CA PHE A 143 -10.29 11.07 12.59
C PHE A 143 -10.90 12.41 13.01
N ASN A 144 -12.05 12.77 12.45
CA ASN A 144 -12.69 14.06 12.68
C ASN A 144 -14.06 13.96 13.37
N ASP A 145 -14.43 12.74 13.80
CA ASP A 145 -15.66 12.37 14.47
C ASP A 145 -16.93 12.70 13.69
N ASP A 146 -16.83 12.93 12.37
CA ASP A 146 -17.98 13.27 11.53
C ASP A 146 -18.89 12.06 11.19
N ARG A 147 -18.53 10.89 11.74
CA ARG A 147 -19.18 9.59 11.63
C ARG A 147 -19.15 9.03 10.22
N THR A 148 -18.33 9.59 9.34
CA THR A 148 -18.27 9.24 7.93
C THR A 148 -16.84 9.12 7.46
N VAL A 149 -16.37 7.88 7.28
CA VAL A 149 -15.03 7.65 6.75
C VAL A 149 -14.96 8.06 5.28
N ASN A 150 -14.17 9.08 4.97
CA ASN A 150 -14.02 9.61 3.64
C ASN A 150 -12.58 10.12 3.39
N ILE A 151 -12.37 10.87 2.30
CA ILE A 151 -11.03 11.34 1.95
C ILE A 151 -10.47 12.32 2.98
N ILE A 152 -11.33 13.00 3.75
CA ILE A 152 -10.93 13.93 4.80
C ILE A 152 -10.14 13.18 5.89
N ASP A 153 -10.54 11.98 6.29
CA ASP A 153 -9.82 11.14 7.26
C ASP A 153 -8.43 10.75 6.75
N VAL A 154 -8.34 10.39 5.48
CA VAL A 154 -7.06 10.07 4.83
C VAL A 154 -6.12 11.28 4.84
N LEU A 155 -6.63 12.51 4.76
CA LEU A 155 -5.79 13.71 4.81
C LEU A 155 -5.09 13.90 6.17
N PHE A 156 -5.57 13.29 7.26
CA PHE A 156 -4.90 13.33 8.56
C PHE A 156 -3.56 12.57 8.57
N PHE A 157 -3.36 11.62 7.65
CA PHE A 157 -2.06 10.96 7.48
C PHE A 157 -0.98 11.87 6.88
N GLY A 158 -1.36 13.01 6.29
CA GLY A 158 -0.53 13.90 5.47
C GLY A 158 0.97 13.90 5.78
N ASP A 159 1.39 14.65 6.81
CA ASP A 159 2.80 14.76 7.18
C ASP A 159 3.31 13.60 8.06
N LYS A 160 2.46 12.60 8.33
CA LYS A 160 2.77 11.46 9.22
C LYS A 160 3.35 10.27 8.46
N VAL A 161 2.98 10.10 7.20
CA VAL A 161 3.58 9.09 6.31
C VAL A 161 5.11 9.27 6.32
N THR A 162 5.83 8.15 6.45
CA THR A 162 7.30 8.00 6.66
C THR A 162 7.82 8.20 8.08
N LYS A 163 6.99 8.62 9.05
CA LYS A 163 7.41 8.75 10.44
C LYS A 163 7.37 7.42 11.20
N LYS A 164 8.13 7.37 12.29
CA LYS A 164 8.21 6.20 13.17
C LYS A 164 7.56 6.49 14.51
N VAL A 165 6.80 5.53 15.01
CA VAL A 165 6.16 5.58 16.33
C VAL A 165 7.21 5.60 17.45
N SER A 166 8.39 5.02 17.22
CA SER A 166 9.50 5.07 18.18
C SER A 166 10.00 6.49 18.47
N ASP A 167 9.86 7.39 17.50
CA ASP A 167 10.36 8.75 17.60
C ASP A 167 9.31 9.68 18.23
N ASP A 168 8.03 9.35 18.04
CA ASP A 168 6.89 10.05 18.61
C ASP A 168 5.74 9.07 18.88
N PRO A 169 5.54 8.64 20.13
CA PRO A 169 4.47 7.70 20.50
C PRO A 169 3.05 8.23 20.25
N SER A 170 2.85 9.53 20.05
CA SER A 170 1.53 10.08 19.68
C SER A 170 1.09 9.63 18.28
N LEU A 171 2.02 9.10 17.48
CA LEU A 171 1.79 8.64 16.13
C LEU A 171 1.13 7.26 16.04
N LYS A 172 0.95 6.57 17.16
CA LYS A 172 0.32 5.24 17.19
C LYS A 172 -1.03 5.21 16.50
N ARG A 173 -1.83 6.26 16.63
CA ARG A 173 -3.14 6.39 15.99
C ARG A 173 -3.11 6.29 14.45
N TYR A 174 -1.95 6.43 13.83
CA TYR A 174 -1.76 6.35 12.37
C TYR A 174 -1.06 5.07 11.92
N ASP A 175 -0.74 4.15 12.82
CA ASP A 175 0.01 2.91 12.55
C ASP A 175 -0.93 1.70 12.69
N PHE A 176 -1.80 1.52 11.68
CA PHE A 176 -2.93 0.60 11.71
C PHE A 176 -2.52 -0.88 11.74
N ASP A 177 -1.33 -1.21 11.24
CA ASP A 177 -0.77 -2.56 11.33
C ASP A 177 0.16 -2.76 12.53
N ALA A 178 0.31 -1.73 13.37
CA ALA A 178 1.12 -1.70 14.59
C ALA A 178 2.58 -2.13 14.38
N ASN A 179 3.15 -1.86 13.20
CA ASN A 179 4.53 -2.25 12.86
C ASN A 179 5.58 -1.22 13.32
N GLY A 180 5.14 -0.06 13.82
CA GLY A 180 5.96 1.03 14.32
C GLY A 180 6.36 2.07 13.26
N THR A 181 5.88 1.96 12.02
CA THR A 181 6.21 2.84 10.89
C THR A 181 4.98 3.20 10.07
N ILE A 182 4.64 4.49 10.03
CA ILE A 182 3.49 4.98 9.26
C ILE A 182 3.86 5.06 7.79
N ASN A 183 3.16 4.33 6.94
CA ASN A 183 3.39 4.31 5.51
C ASN A 183 2.07 4.10 4.73
N ILE A 184 2.16 3.77 3.43
CA ILE A 184 0.98 3.58 2.59
C ILE A 184 0.15 2.36 3.00
N ILE A 185 0.75 1.38 3.68
CA ILE A 185 0.06 0.20 4.20
C ILE A 185 -0.97 0.63 5.24
N ASP A 186 -0.63 1.54 6.17
CA ASP A 186 -1.57 2.05 7.17
C ASP A 186 -2.75 2.78 6.53
N VAL A 187 -2.48 3.60 5.52
CA VAL A 187 -3.54 4.24 4.72
C VAL A 187 -4.39 3.20 4.00
N GLN A 188 -3.83 2.04 3.61
CA GLN A 188 -4.58 0.98 2.96
C GLN A 188 -5.62 0.32 3.89
N TYR A 189 -5.41 0.34 5.22
CA TYR A 189 -6.40 -0.16 6.18
C TYR A 189 -7.69 0.67 6.18
N MET A 190 -7.66 1.91 5.70
CA MET A 190 -8.84 2.75 5.53
C MET A 190 -9.77 2.26 4.40
N GLN A 191 -9.21 1.57 3.39
CA GLN A 191 -9.95 1.16 2.18
C GLN A 191 -11.30 0.46 2.44
N PRO A 192 -11.39 -0.58 3.29
CA PRO A 192 -12.66 -1.25 3.57
C PRO A 192 -13.68 -0.38 4.32
N TYR A 193 -13.28 0.77 4.85
CA TYR A 193 -14.16 1.68 5.60
C TYR A 193 -14.56 2.92 4.80
N MET A 194 -13.89 3.22 3.69
CA MET A 194 -14.25 4.33 2.81
C MET A 194 -15.74 4.29 2.47
N THR A 195 -16.41 5.43 2.64
CA THR A 195 -17.86 5.68 2.47
C THR A 195 -18.77 5.01 3.50
N LYS A 196 -18.24 4.31 4.50
CA LYS A 196 -19.04 3.82 5.63
C LYS A 196 -19.37 4.97 6.58
N THR A 197 -20.50 4.79 7.25
CA THR A 197 -20.94 5.66 8.34
C THR A 197 -21.23 4.82 9.58
N CYS A 198 -20.92 5.35 10.76
CA CYS A 198 -21.30 4.73 12.02
C CYS A 198 -22.54 5.42 12.63
N SER A 199 -23.12 4.83 13.67
CA SER A 199 -24.18 5.45 14.48
C SER A 199 -23.90 5.23 15.97
N PRO A 200 -24.15 6.22 16.86
CA PRO A 200 -23.88 6.12 18.30
C PRO A 200 -24.76 5.10 19.03
#